data_AF-A0A2E9T8B2-F1
#
_entry.id   AF-A0A2E9T8B2-F1
#
_cell.length_a   1.000
_cell.length_b   1.000
_cell.length_c   1.000
_cell.angle_alpha   90.00
_cell.angle_beta   90.00
_cell.angle_gamma   90.00
#
_symmetry.space_group_name_H-M   'P 1'
#
loop_
_entity.id
_entity.type
_entity.pdbx_description
1 polymer ?
#
loop_
_entity_poly.entity_id
_entity_poly.type
_entity_poly.pdbx_seq_one_letter_code
_entity_poly.pdbx_strand_id
1 'polypeptide(L)'
;MTSNLLKSGLVFSRLKQKNKTPFEKLFDIFKELITHTSGDFDEAIDWLRELDKEYKLTDENYTIDDFIEDLLNKGFVKEEIDTGGQGGKGIGLTAKTEKLLREHALKQIFGKLKKSGHGNHRTKQMGSGDESNGELKSYQFGDSIEKISVTESMKNAHLRSGIDEFKLHREDLVVEDSQHKTQMSTVLMIDISHSMILYGEDRITPAKKVAMALSELIITRYPKDTLDIIVFGNDAWSIPLKDLPYLKVGPYHTNTVAGLELAMDILRRKKNTNKQIFMITDGKPSCIKLPDGDYYKNSVGLDDRILELCYNMARTARRL
;
A
#
# COMPACT_ATOMS: atom_id res chain seq x y z
N MET A 1 -42.27 -32.57 35.19
CA MET A 1 -41.55 -31.30 35.02
C MET A 1 -40.11 -31.51 35.49
N THR A 2 -39.17 -31.70 34.58
CA THR A 2 -37.74 -31.67 34.88
C THR A 2 -37.10 -30.76 33.83
N SER A 3 -36.76 -29.56 34.28
CA SER A 3 -36.28 -28.44 33.48
C SER A 3 -34.86 -28.70 32.97
N ASN A 4 -34.71 -28.78 31.66
CA ASN A 4 -33.43 -28.62 30.97
C ASN A 4 -32.95 -27.17 31.10
N LEU A 5 -32.13 -26.89 32.11
CA LEU A 5 -31.31 -25.68 32.17
C LEU A 5 -30.02 -25.92 31.39
N LEU A 6 -30.10 -25.70 30.07
CA LEU A 6 -28.93 -25.55 29.21
C LEU A 6 -28.13 -24.32 29.69
N LYS A 7 -27.01 -24.57 30.38
CA LYS A 7 -26.02 -23.53 30.70
C LYS A 7 -25.44 -23.00 29.39
N SER A 8 -25.88 -21.82 28.95
CA SER A 8 -25.21 -21.06 27.90
C SER A 8 -23.94 -20.43 28.47
N GLY A 9 -22.82 -21.14 28.36
CA GLY A 9 -21.49 -20.65 28.71
C GLY A 9 -20.62 -20.49 27.46
N LEU A 10 -19.82 -19.43 27.39
CA LEU A 10 -18.76 -19.30 26.39
C LEU A 10 -17.63 -20.28 26.73
N VAL A 11 -17.36 -21.23 25.82
CA VAL A 11 -16.22 -22.14 25.93
C VAL A 11 -15.04 -21.54 25.19
N PHE A 12 -14.08 -21.01 25.93
CA PHE A 12 -12.79 -20.62 25.36
C PHE A 12 -11.97 -21.89 25.08
N SER A 13 -11.77 -22.20 23.81
CA SER A 13 -10.85 -23.25 23.37
C SER A 13 -9.53 -22.63 22.91
N ARG A 14 -8.41 -23.33 23.10
CA ARG A 14 -7.14 -22.92 22.49
C ARG A 14 -7.33 -22.88 20.98
N LEU A 15 -6.88 -21.79 20.36
CA LEU A 15 -6.92 -21.62 18.91
C LEU A 15 -6.22 -22.81 18.26
N LYS A 16 -6.98 -23.68 17.57
CA LYS A 16 -6.39 -24.70 16.70
C LYS A 16 -5.67 -23.96 15.58
N GLN A 17 -4.34 -23.93 15.62
CA GLN A 17 -3.56 -23.42 14.50
C GLN A 17 -3.98 -24.20 13.25
N LYS A 18 -4.25 -23.49 12.13
CA LYS A 18 -4.46 -24.15 10.84
C LYS A 18 -3.26 -25.07 10.58
N ASN A 19 -3.51 -26.30 10.14
CA ASN A 19 -2.45 -27.22 9.71
C ASN A 19 -1.71 -26.58 8.51
N LYS A 20 -0.62 -25.87 8.77
CA LYS A 20 0.28 -25.34 7.75
C LYS A 20 1.29 -26.40 7.37
N THR A 21 1.61 -26.49 6.08
CA THR A 21 2.71 -27.35 5.61
C THR A 21 4.06 -26.82 6.13
N PRO A 22 5.11 -27.66 6.20
CA PRO A 22 6.46 -27.21 6.57
C PRO A 22 6.94 -26.03 5.72
N PHE A 23 6.76 -26.12 4.39
CA PHE A 23 7.04 -25.03 3.45
C PHE A 23 6.31 -23.73 3.83
N GLU A 24 5.00 -23.77 4.09
CA GLU A 24 4.21 -22.57 4.44
C GLU A 24 4.69 -21.90 5.72
N LYS A 25 5.14 -22.68 6.71
CA LYS A 25 5.70 -22.15 7.96
C LYS A 25 7.01 -21.41 7.71
N LEU A 26 7.95 -22.05 7.02
CA LEU A 26 9.24 -21.43 6.69
C LEU A 26 9.06 -20.24 5.74
N PHE A 27 8.14 -20.32 4.79
CA PHE A 27 7.84 -19.23 3.85
C PHE A 27 7.27 -17.99 4.56
N ASP A 28 6.44 -18.16 5.59
CA ASP A 28 5.96 -17.05 6.40
C ASP A 28 7.09 -16.33 7.14
N ILE A 29 8.05 -17.09 7.68
CA ILE A 29 9.24 -16.54 8.37
C ILE A 29 10.17 -15.88 7.35
N PHE A 30 10.45 -16.55 6.23
CA PHE A 30 11.28 -16.05 5.15
C PHE A 30 10.81 -14.68 4.65
N LYS A 31 9.50 -14.46 4.49
CA LYS A 31 8.97 -13.15 4.10
C LYS A 31 9.29 -12.03 5.10
N GLU A 32 9.38 -12.35 6.39
CA GLU A 32 9.80 -11.38 7.41
C GLU A 32 11.30 -11.09 7.31
N LEU A 33 12.10 -12.15 7.23
CA LEU A 33 13.56 -12.07 7.16
C LEU A 33 14.01 -11.29 5.91
N ILE A 34 13.48 -11.65 4.74
CA ILE A 34 13.87 -11.00 3.47
C ILE A 34 13.50 -9.51 3.45
N THR A 35 12.42 -9.11 4.15
CA THR A 35 12.07 -7.70 4.28
C THR A 35 13.07 -6.97 5.18
N HIS A 36 13.53 -7.63 6.24
CA HIS A 36 14.49 -7.09 7.19
C HIS A 36 15.90 -6.97 6.59
N THR A 37 16.36 -7.98 5.86
CA THR A 37 17.65 -7.99 5.15
C THR A 37 17.64 -7.13 3.88
N SER A 38 16.53 -6.43 3.60
CA SER A 38 16.37 -5.57 2.43
C SER A 38 16.60 -6.32 1.11
N GLY A 39 16.03 -7.52 1.02
CA GLY A 39 16.09 -8.37 -0.17
C GLY A 39 17.38 -9.15 -0.36
N ASP A 40 18.30 -9.10 0.60
CA ASP A 40 19.48 -9.98 0.62
C ASP A 40 19.03 -11.41 0.96
N PHE A 41 19.06 -12.28 -0.04
CA PHE A 41 18.58 -13.65 0.06
C PHE A 41 19.50 -14.51 0.94
N ASP A 42 20.81 -14.40 0.75
CA ASP A 42 21.78 -15.22 1.46
C ASP A 42 21.76 -14.88 2.95
N GLU A 43 21.75 -13.59 3.30
CA GLU A 43 21.62 -13.13 4.69
C GLU A 43 20.30 -13.63 5.32
N ALA A 44 19.19 -13.59 4.57
CA ALA A 44 17.90 -14.05 5.07
C ALA A 44 17.87 -15.56 5.33
N ILE A 45 18.54 -16.36 4.49
CA ILE A 45 18.65 -17.81 4.68
C ILE A 45 19.57 -18.14 5.85
N ASP A 46 20.66 -17.41 6.05
CA ASP A 46 21.54 -17.61 7.19
C ASP A 46 20.80 -17.38 8.51
N TRP A 47 20.03 -16.30 8.61
CA TRP A 47 19.18 -16.05 9.77
C TRP A 47 18.10 -17.12 9.94
N LEU A 48 17.53 -17.63 8.85
CA LEU A 48 16.56 -18.72 8.90
C LEU A 48 17.18 -20.00 9.47
N ARG A 49 18.44 -20.31 9.11
CA ARG A 49 19.19 -21.45 9.66
C ARG A 49 19.50 -21.27 11.14
N GLU A 50 19.82 -20.06 11.57
CA GLU A 50 20.01 -19.76 13.00
C GLU A 50 18.72 -19.97 13.79
N LEU A 51 17.59 -19.45 13.28
CA LEU A 51 16.27 -19.67 13.89
C LEU A 51 15.89 -21.14 13.91
N ASP A 52 16.24 -21.90 12.88
CA ASP A 52 15.97 -23.34 12.83
C ASP A 52 16.74 -24.11 13.92
N LYS A 53 17.99 -23.74 14.19
CA LYS A 53 18.78 -24.34 15.29
C LYS A 53 18.13 -24.12 16.66
N GLU A 54 17.58 -22.94 16.89
CA GLU A 54 16.99 -22.57 18.18
C GLU A 54 15.57 -23.12 18.35
N TYR A 55 14.72 -22.96 17.33
CA TYR A 55 13.29 -23.25 17.40
C TYR A 55 12.89 -24.59 16.78
N LYS A 56 13.82 -25.31 16.14
CA LYS A 56 13.57 -26.59 15.44
C LYS A 56 12.38 -26.48 14.50
N LEU A 57 12.51 -25.58 13.53
CA LEU A 57 11.45 -25.26 12.56
C LEU A 57 11.29 -26.37 11.51
N THR A 58 12.37 -27.10 11.25
CA THR A 58 12.49 -28.25 10.34
C THR A 58 12.35 -29.59 11.08
N ASP A 59 12.18 -30.66 10.31
CA ASP A 59 12.20 -32.04 10.79
C ASP A 59 13.06 -32.94 9.87
N GLU A 60 13.19 -34.23 10.21
CA GLU A 60 13.98 -35.20 9.44
C GLU A 60 13.53 -35.36 7.99
N ASN A 61 12.29 -34.97 7.66
CA ASN A 61 11.71 -35.09 6.32
C ASN A 61 11.74 -33.78 5.53
N TYR A 62 12.07 -32.64 6.15
CA TYR A 62 12.04 -31.35 5.49
C TYR A 62 13.01 -30.34 6.12
N THR A 63 14.12 -30.09 5.43
CA THR A 63 15.22 -29.21 5.84
C THR A 63 15.15 -27.82 5.21
N ILE A 64 16.05 -26.92 5.63
CA ILE A 64 16.19 -25.60 5.00
C ILE A 64 16.67 -25.72 3.53
N ASP A 65 17.45 -26.75 3.21
CA ASP A 65 17.93 -26.96 1.84
C ASP A 65 16.76 -27.38 0.92
N ASP A 66 15.89 -28.26 1.41
CA ASP A 66 14.64 -28.63 0.71
C ASP A 66 13.73 -27.40 0.50
N PHE A 67 13.70 -26.49 1.48
CA PHE A 67 12.99 -25.22 1.35
C PHE A 67 13.56 -24.31 0.26
N ILE A 68 14.89 -24.19 0.16
CA ILE A 68 15.56 -23.40 -0.89
C ILE A 68 15.28 -24.01 -2.27
N GLU A 69 15.37 -25.33 -2.39
CA GLU A 69 15.04 -26.03 -3.63
C GLU A 69 13.58 -25.80 -4.03
N ASP A 70 12.65 -25.88 -3.06
CA ASP A 70 11.25 -25.55 -3.25
C ASP A 70 11.04 -24.09 -3.71
N LEU A 71 11.81 -23.13 -3.17
CA LEU A 71 11.73 -21.73 -3.59
C LEU A 71 12.13 -21.55 -5.06
N LEU A 72 13.18 -22.24 -5.50
CA LEU A 72 13.64 -22.26 -6.89
C LEU A 72 12.62 -22.94 -7.81
N ASN A 73 12.20 -24.15 -7.46
CA ASN A 73 11.25 -24.95 -8.25
C ASN A 73 9.89 -24.26 -8.40
N LYS A 74 9.42 -23.56 -7.35
CA LYS A 74 8.16 -22.79 -7.39
C LYS A 74 8.31 -21.40 -7.99
N GLY A 75 9.52 -21.02 -8.41
CA GLY A 75 9.83 -19.74 -9.06
C GLY A 75 9.70 -18.52 -8.16
N PHE A 76 9.90 -18.68 -6.85
CA PHE A 76 9.95 -17.56 -5.90
C PHE A 76 11.30 -16.85 -5.93
N VAL A 77 12.36 -17.57 -6.25
CA VAL A 77 13.70 -17.03 -6.42
C VAL A 77 14.29 -17.52 -7.74
N LYS A 78 15.29 -16.80 -8.23
CA LYS A 78 15.99 -17.10 -9.49
C LYS A 78 17.48 -16.95 -9.26
N GLU A 79 18.28 -17.77 -9.93
CA GLU A 79 19.71 -17.53 -9.99
C GLU A 79 19.97 -16.23 -10.78
N GLU A 80 20.67 -15.29 -10.17
CA GLU A 80 21.19 -14.09 -10.79
C GLU A 80 22.67 -14.27 -11.09
N ILE A 81 23.06 -13.89 -12.31
CA ILE A 81 24.46 -13.77 -12.70
C ILE A 81 24.87 -12.37 -12.31
N ASP A 82 25.74 -12.26 -11.31
CA ASP A 82 26.25 -10.97 -10.87
C ASP A 82 26.98 -10.29 -12.04
N THR A 83 26.49 -9.13 -12.46
CA THR A 83 27.12 -8.31 -13.52
C THR A 83 28.11 -7.29 -12.92
N GLY A 84 28.28 -7.29 -11.59
CA GLY A 84 29.13 -6.39 -10.81
C GLY A 84 30.46 -6.98 -10.35
N GLY A 85 31.25 -7.61 -11.23
CA GLY A 85 32.70 -7.74 -11.04
C GLY A 85 33.23 -8.69 -9.94
N GLN A 86 32.39 -9.39 -9.18
CA GLN A 86 32.79 -10.59 -8.44
C GLN A 86 31.89 -11.74 -8.89
N GLY A 87 32.49 -12.78 -9.47
CA GLY A 87 31.77 -13.91 -10.08
C GLY A 87 31.09 -14.86 -9.08
N GLY A 88 30.25 -14.32 -8.20
CA GLY A 88 29.34 -15.09 -7.36
C GLY A 88 28.05 -15.40 -8.11
N LYS A 89 27.55 -16.64 -7.97
CA LYS A 89 26.15 -16.96 -8.28
C LYS A 89 25.31 -16.39 -7.15
N GLY A 90 24.58 -15.31 -7.39
CA GLY A 90 23.61 -14.77 -6.44
C GLY A 90 22.24 -15.40 -6.64
N ILE A 91 21.41 -15.48 -5.61
CA ILE A 91 19.99 -15.80 -5.76
C ILE A 91 19.19 -14.51 -5.55
N GLY A 92 18.47 -14.08 -6.58
CA GLY A 92 17.61 -12.90 -6.54
C GLY A 92 16.14 -13.26 -6.39
N LEU A 93 15.34 -12.34 -5.85
CA LEU A 93 13.88 -12.53 -5.77
C LEU A 93 13.24 -12.36 -7.14
N THR A 94 12.15 -13.09 -7.38
CA THR A 94 11.34 -12.88 -8.58
C THR A 94 10.25 -11.84 -8.35
N ALA A 95 9.71 -11.25 -9.43
CA ALA A 95 8.56 -10.35 -9.36
C ALA A 95 7.33 -10.98 -8.67
N LYS A 96 7.21 -12.31 -8.72
CA LYS A 96 6.19 -13.08 -8.01
C LYS A 96 6.36 -12.93 -6.49
N THR A 97 7.58 -13.07 -5.99
CA THR A 97 7.90 -12.91 -4.56
C THR A 97 7.76 -11.48 -4.12
N GLU A 98 8.23 -10.50 -4.91
CA GLU A 98 8.04 -9.08 -4.61
C GLU A 98 6.55 -8.73 -4.44
N LYS A 99 5.68 -9.24 -5.32
CA LYS A 99 4.23 -9.06 -5.19
C LYS A 99 3.69 -9.70 -3.90
N LEU A 100 4.11 -10.92 -3.59
CA LEU A 100 3.68 -11.63 -2.38
C LEU A 100 4.13 -10.93 -1.10
N LEU A 101 5.31 -10.30 -1.09
CA LEU A 101 5.77 -9.49 0.03
C LEU A 101 4.86 -8.29 0.26
N ARG A 102 4.41 -7.62 -0.81
CA ARG A 102 3.46 -6.52 -0.70
C ARG A 102 2.07 -6.95 -0.24
N GLU A 103 1.54 -8.03 -0.80
CA GLU A 103 0.27 -8.62 -0.36
C GLU A 103 0.33 -9.06 1.11
N HIS A 104 1.46 -9.61 1.53
CA HIS A 104 1.71 -9.99 2.92
C HIS A 104 1.72 -8.78 3.85
N ALA A 105 2.46 -7.72 3.49
CA ALA A 105 2.50 -6.47 4.24
C ALA A 105 1.09 -5.84 4.34
N LEU A 106 0.34 -5.80 3.24
CA LEU A 106 -1.05 -5.34 3.20
C LEU A 106 -1.92 -6.11 4.20
N LYS A 107 -1.83 -7.44 4.20
CA LYS A 107 -2.59 -8.30 5.12
C LYS A 107 -2.18 -8.10 6.58
N GLN A 108 -0.90 -7.90 6.86
CA GLN A 108 -0.43 -7.65 8.22
C GLN A 108 -0.91 -6.32 8.77
N ILE A 109 -0.79 -5.24 7.98
CA ILE A 109 -1.14 -3.88 8.40
C ILE A 109 -2.66 -3.67 8.38
N PHE A 110 -3.32 -4.00 7.27
CA PHE A 110 -4.74 -3.71 7.07
C PHE A 110 -5.68 -4.89 7.33
N GLY A 111 -5.18 -6.13 7.36
CA GLY A 111 -6.01 -7.31 7.60
C GLY A 111 -6.52 -7.43 9.05
N LYS A 112 -5.94 -6.70 9.99
CA LYS A 112 -6.41 -6.61 11.39
C LYS A 112 -7.34 -5.43 11.65
N LEU A 113 -7.51 -4.51 10.69
CA LEU A 113 -8.45 -3.41 10.84
C LEU A 113 -9.87 -3.98 10.87
N LYS A 114 -10.61 -3.71 11.95
CA LYS A 114 -12.03 -4.05 12.04
C LYS A 114 -12.73 -3.47 10.81
N LYS A 115 -13.67 -4.21 10.21
CA LYS A 115 -14.60 -3.70 9.20
C LYS A 115 -15.43 -2.55 9.79
N SER A 116 -14.85 -1.37 9.88
CA SER A 116 -15.60 -0.12 10.02
C SER A 116 -16.15 0.21 8.65
N GLY A 117 -17.37 0.76 8.61
CA GLY A 117 -18.27 0.78 7.46
C GLY A 117 -17.74 1.38 6.17
N HIS A 118 -18.48 1.11 5.08
CA HIS A 118 -18.24 1.53 3.71
C HIS A 118 -17.85 3.01 3.58
N GLY A 119 -16.55 3.27 3.52
CA GLY A 119 -15.96 4.55 3.15
C GLY A 119 -15.20 4.40 1.84
N ASN A 120 -15.89 4.27 0.71
CA ASN A 120 -15.32 4.77 -0.53
C ASN A 120 -15.34 6.30 -0.44
N HIS A 121 -14.27 6.96 -0.87
CA HIS A 121 -14.09 8.41 -0.81
C HIS A 121 -15.28 9.15 -1.46
N ARG A 122 -16.33 9.45 -0.68
CA ARG A 122 -17.45 10.29 -1.14
C ARG A 122 -16.96 11.73 -1.09
N THR A 123 -16.70 12.30 -2.26
CA THR A 123 -16.50 13.74 -2.40
C THR A 123 -17.84 14.47 -2.22
N LYS A 124 -17.80 15.68 -1.65
CA LYS A 124 -19.00 16.51 -1.40
C LYS A 124 -19.47 17.29 -2.64
N GLN A 125 -18.77 17.20 -3.76
CA GLN A 125 -19.10 17.93 -4.99
C GLN A 125 -19.76 17.00 -6.00
N MET A 126 -21.03 17.28 -6.30
CA MET A 126 -21.72 16.80 -7.51
C MET A 126 -21.11 17.54 -8.70
N GLY A 127 -20.12 16.94 -9.36
CA GLY A 127 -19.72 17.33 -10.70
C GLY A 127 -20.68 16.74 -11.74
N SER A 128 -20.56 17.18 -12.99
CA SER A 128 -21.17 16.51 -14.14
C SER A 128 -20.08 15.66 -14.79
N GLY A 129 -20.18 14.34 -14.68
CA GLY A 129 -19.21 13.41 -15.27
C GLY A 129 -19.91 12.16 -15.78
N ASP A 130 -19.34 11.63 -16.85
CA ASP A 130 -19.98 10.86 -17.92
C ASP A 130 -19.79 9.34 -17.79
N GLU A 131 -19.25 8.85 -16.68
CA GLU A 131 -19.10 7.41 -16.45
C GLU A 131 -20.28 6.88 -15.60
N SER A 132 -21.22 6.22 -16.28
CA SER A 132 -22.28 5.44 -15.65
C SER A 132 -21.70 4.15 -15.08
N ASN A 133 -21.89 3.90 -13.77
CA ASN A 133 -21.54 2.61 -13.15
C ASN A 133 -22.60 1.54 -13.38
N GLY A 134 -23.68 1.83 -14.13
CA GLY A 134 -24.80 0.92 -14.35
C GLY A 134 -25.63 0.62 -13.08
N GLU A 135 -25.32 1.26 -11.95
CA GLU A 135 -26.17 1.21 -10.76
C GLU A 135 -27.41 2.06 -11.01
N LEU A 136 -28.57 1.49 -10.74
CA LEU A 136 -29.86 2.11 -10.99
C LEU A 136 -30.51 2.48 -9.67
N LYS A 137 -31.02 3.71 -9.55
CA LYS A 137 -31.83 4.15 -8.41
C LYS A 137 -33.15 4.74 -8.88
N SER A 138 -34.17 4.67 -8.02
CA SER A 138 -35.43 5.37 -8.26
C SER A 138 -35.20 6.87 -8.34
N TYR A 139 -35.83 7.51 -9.32
CA TYR A 139 -35.74 8.94 -9.55
C TYR A 139 -36.21 9.74 -8.33
N GLN A 140 -35.39 10.71 -7.91
CA GLN A 140 -35.74 11.69 -6.90
C GLN A 140 -35.73 13.10 -7.49
N PHE A 141 -36.51 13.99 -6.90
CA PHE A 141 -36.54 15.38 -7.34
C PHE A 141 -35.16 16.03 -7.19
N GLY A 142 -34.61 16.54 -8.30
CA GLY A 142 -33.26 17.09 -8.38
C GLY A 142 -32.27 16.21 -9.17
N ASP A 143 -32.62 14.96 -9.46
CA ASP A 143 -31.81 14.11 -10.35
C ASP A 143 -31.86 14.61 -11.80
N SER A 144 -30.74 14.50 -12.53
CA SER A 144 -30.63 14.94 -13.92
C SER A 144 -31.53 14.11 -14.84
N ILE A 145 -32.32 14.80 -15.67
CA ILE A 145 -33.23 14.18 -16.65
C ILE A 145 -32.45 13.39 -17.71
N GLU A 146 -31.25 13.86 -18.06
CA GLU A 146 -30.37 13.21 -19.04
C GLU A 146 -29.89 11.82 -18.58
N LYS A 147 -29.97 11.53 -17.27
CA LYS A 147 -29.53 10.26 -16.68
C LYS A 147 -30.69 9.27 -16.48
N ILE A 148 -31.89 9.57 -16.98
CA ILE A 148 -33.03 8.66 -16.90
C ILE A 148 -32.80 7.48 -17.84
N SER A 149 -32.79 6.28 -17.29
CA SER A 149 -32.78 5.05 -18.09
C SER A 149 -34.19 4.81 -18.62
N VAL A 150 -34.42 5.19 -19.88
CA VAL A 150 -35.74 5.05 -20.53
C VAL A 150 -36.16 3.58 -20.58
N THR A 151 -35.23 2.66 -20.86
CA THR A 151 -35.51 1.22 -20.98
C THR A 151 -35.99 0.62 -19.66
N GLU A 152 -35.29 0.87 -18.55
CA GLU A 152 -35.72 0.34 -17.24
C GLU A 152 -36.96 1.07 -16.71
N SER A 153 -37.10 2.37 -16.99
CA SER A 153 -38.33 3.10 -16.65
C SER A 153 -39.55 2.55 -17.39
N MET A 154 -39.41 2.22 -18.68
CA MET A 154 -40.49 1.59 -19.47
C MET A 154 -40.81 0.18 -18.97
N LYS A 155 -39.79 -0.60 -18.60
CA LYS A 155 -39.97 -1.93 -18.01
C LYS A 155 -40.74 -1.87 -16.70
N ASN A 156 -40.39 -0.93 -15.80
CA ASN A 156 -41.12 -0.73 -14.55
C ASN A 156 -42.58 -0.31 -14.78
N ALA A 157 -42.82 0.61 -15.72
CA ALA A 157 -44.16 1.02 -16.08
C ALA A 157 -45.01 -0.14 -16.62
N HIS A 158 -44.43 -1.01 -17.43
CA HIS A 158 -45.11 -2.19 -17.97
C HIS A 158 -45.40 -3.24 -16.89
N LEU A 159 -44.44 -3.48 -15.98
CA LEU A 159 -44.63 -4.37 -14.84
C LEU A 159 -45.75 -3.89 -13.90
N ARG A 160 -45.90 -2.58 -13.72
CA ARG A 160 -46.97 -2.03 -12.89
C ARG A 160 -48.33 -2.04 -13.59
N SER A 161 -48.39 -1.53 -14.83
CA SER A 161 -49.66 -1.24 -15.50
C SER A 161 -50.22 -2.40 -16.33
N GLY A 162 -49.45 -3.47 -16.57
CA GLY A 162 -49.87 -4.59 -17.40
C GLY A 162 -49.87 -4.29 -18.90
N ILE A 163 -50.37 -5.22 -19.71
CA ILE A 163 -50.27 -5.18 -21.19
C ILE A 163 -51.26 -4.19 -21.83
N ASP A 164 -52.40 -3.94 -21.20
CA ASP A 164 -53.54 -3.28 -21.84
C ASP A 164 -53.52 -1.74 -21.76
N GLU A 165 -52.82 -1.12 -20.80
CA GLU A 165 -52.77 0.34 -20.68
C GLU A 165 -51.39 0.84 -20.23
N PHE A 166 -50.58 1.33 -21.18
CA PHE A 166 -49.28 1.92 -20.87
C PHE A 166 -49.44 3.34 -20.32
N LYS A 167 -49.21 3.50 -19.01
CA LYS A 167 -49.08 4.80 -18.34
C LYS A 167 -47.75 4.85 -17.63
N LEU A 168 -46.93 5.87 -17.91
CA LEU A 168 -45.68 6.13 -17.22
C LEU A 168 -45.94 7.09 -16.06
N HIS A 169 -45.63 6.67 -14.83
CA HIS A 169 -45.66 7.55 -13.66
C HIS A 169 -44.24 7.80 -13.14
N ARG A 170 -44.11 8.83 -12.31
CA ARG A 170 -42.85 9.23 -11.70
C ARG A 170 -42.15 8.10 -10.93
N GLU A 171 -42.94 7.23 -10.31
CA GLU A 171 -42.47 6.09 -9.52
C GLU A 171 -41.78 5.02 -10.37
N ASP A 172 -42.03 4.99 -11.68
CA ASP A 172 -41.34 4.07 -12.60
C ASP A 172 -39.98 4.59 -13.02
N LEU A 173 -39.75 5.90 -12.90
CA LEU A 173 -38.55 6.52 -13.42
C LEU A 173 -37.34 6.03 -12.65
N VAL A 174 -36.37 5.52 -13.40
CA VAL A 174 -35.09 5.05 -12.91
C VAL A 174 -34.01 5.93 -13.50
N VAL A 175 -33.08 6.37 -12.65
CA VAL A 175 -31.89 7.10 -13.07
C VAL A 175 -30.65 6.27 -12.84
N GLU A 176 -29.69 6.41 -13.75
CA GLU A 176 -28.36 5.86 -13.58
C GLU A 176 -27.59 6.66 -12.52
N ASP A 177 -27.17 5.98 -11.46
CA ASP A 177 -26.36 6.56 -10.40
C ASP A 177 -24.90 6.67 -10.88
N SER A 178 -24.53 7.87 -11.33
CA SER A 178 -23.15 8.20 -11.63
C SER A 178 -22.41 8.52 -10.33
N GLN A 179 -21.76 7.53 -9.73
CA GLN A 179 -20.81 7.83 -8.66
C GLN A 179 -19.54 8.42 -9.27
N HIS A 180 -19.28 9.70 -8.98
CA HIS A 180 -17.99 10.31 -9.22
C HIS A 180 -16.92 9.62 -8.37
N LYS A 181 -16.29 8.57 -8.91
CA LYS A 181 -15.01 8.11 -8.41
C LYS A 181 -13.96 9.08 -8.90
N THR A 182 -13.70 10.11 -8.10
CA THR A 182 -12.62 11.04 -8.38
C THR A 182 -11.29 10.31 -8.30
N GLN A 183 -10.58 10.23 -9.43
CA GLN A 183 -9.25 9.63 -9.48
C GLN A 183 -8.27 10.44 -8.62
N MET A 184 -7.42 9.77 -7.87
CA MET A 184 -6.42 10.37 -6.99
C MET A 184 -5.00 10.13 -7.52
N SER A 185 -4.15 11.16 -7.43
CA SER A 185 -2.71 11.03 -7.64
C SER A 185 -1.97 11.08 -6.31
N THR A 186 -1.26 10.00 -5.98
CA THR A 186 -0.52 9.85 -4.73
C THR A 186 0.97 9.82 -5.00
N VAL A 187 1.74 10.66 -4.30
CA VAL A 187 3.20 10.47 -4.16
C VAL A 187 3.48 9.89 -2.78
N LEU A 188 4.14 8.74 -2.75
CA LEU A 188 4.66 8.13 -1.52
C LEU A 188 6.13 8.53 -1.35
N MET A 189 6.40 9.33 -0.33
CA MET A 189 7.73 9.79 0.08
C MET A 189 8.27 8.92 1.21
N ILE A 190 9.47 8.37 1.06
CA ILE A 190 10.11 7.52 2.07
C ILE A 190 11.47 8.09 2.43
N ASP A 191 11.67 8.32 3.72
CA ASP A 191 12.94 8.76 4.29
C ASP A 191 13.95 7.61 4.33
N ILE A 192 15.15 7.85 3.80
CA ILE A 192 16.29 6.91 3.82
C ILE A 192 17.52 7.52 4.51
N SER A 193 17.29 8.55 5.33
CA SER A 193 18.33 9.20 6.11
C SER A 193 18.79 8.35 7.29
N HIS A 194 20.00 8.65 7.78
CA HIS A 194 20.64 7.88 8.83
C HIS A 194 19.84 7.84 10.15
N SER A 195 18.96 8.81 10.40
CA SER A 195 18.09 8.81 11.57
C SER A 195 17.24 7.55 11.63
N MET A 196 16.80 7.01 10.48
CA MET A 196 15.92 5.84 10.37
C MET A 196 16.48 4.53 10.94
N ILE A 197 17.77 4.48 11.28
CA ILE A 197 18.44 3.34 11.96
C ILE A 197 19.19 3.77 13.23
N LEU A 198 19.04 5.04 13.64
CA LEU A 198 19.82 5.61 14.72
C LEU A 198 19.40 5.05 16.08
N TYR A 199 20.37 4.93 16.99
CA TYR A 199 20.20 4.38 18.35
C TYR A 199 19.82 2.89 18.39
N GLY A 200 20.11 2.14 17.33
CA GLY A 200 19.82 0.71 17.24
C GLY A 200 18.33 0.40 17.01
N GLU A 201 17.53 1.42 16.70
CA GLU A 201 16.12 1.26 16.32
C GLU A 201 15.99 1.16 14.80
N ASP A 202 15.52 0.01 14.30
CA ASP A 202 15.19 -0.17 12.89
C ASP A 202 13.80 0.42 12.57
N ARG A 203 13.77 1.68 12.14
CA ARG A 203 12.54 2.35 11.70
C ARG A 203 12.29 2.19 10.20
N ILE A 204 13.32 1.83 9.42
CA ILE A 204 13.20 1.63 7.98
C ILE A 204 12.41 0.37 7.64
N THR A 205 12.58 -0.74 8.38
CA THR A 205 11.82 -1.98 8.10
C THR A 205 10.31 -1.80 8.29
N PRO A 206 9.81 -1.21 9.39
CA PRO A 206 8.41 -0.83 9.52
C PRO A 206 7.94 0.12 8.40
N ALA A 207 8.76 1.13 8.04
CA ALA A 207 8.45 2.06 6.97
C ALA A 207 8.26 1.35 5.62
N LYS A 208 9.17 0.42 5.26
CA LYS A 208 9.05 -0.43 4.06
C LYS A 208 7.76 -1.25 4.07
N LYS A 209 7.41 -1.87 5.20
CA LYS A 209 6.17 -2.66 5.31
C LYS A 209 4.94 -1.78 5.08
N VAL A 210 4.88 -0.60 5.70
CA VAL A 210 3.78 0.36 5.49
C VAL A 210 3.73 0.84 4.04
N ALA A 211 4.88 1.18 3.45
CA ALA A 211 4.98 1.60 2.05
C ALA A 211 4.49 0.51 1.09
N MET A 212 4.94 -0.73 1.27
CA MET A 212 4.51 -1.88 0.48
C MET A 212 3.01 -2.14 0.62
N ALA A 213 2.50 -2.12 1.86
CA ALA A 213 1.09 -2.32 2.15
C ALA A 213 0.20 -1.24 1.52
N LEU A 214 0.57 0.03 1.67
CA LEU A 214 -0.14 1.16 1.07
C LEU A 214 -0.12 1.08 -0.46
N SER A 215 1.04 0.77 -1.03
CA SER A 215 1.18 0.64 -2.48
C SER A 215 0.28 -0.45 -3.04
N GLU A 216 0.26 -1.62 -2.38
CA GLU A 216 -0.62 -2.72 -2.78
C GLU A 216 -2.09 -2.39 -2.58
N LEU A 217 -2.44 -1.68 -1.49
CA LEU A 217 -3.82 -1.22 -1.24
C LEU A 217 -4.31 -0.34 -2.39
N ILE A 218 -3.51 0.67 -2.78
CA ILE A 218 -3.86 1.63 -3.82
C ILE A 218 -4.03 0.90 -5.16
N ILE A 219 -3.04 0.09 -5.55
CA ILE A 219 -3.04 -0.60 -6.84
C ILE A 219 -4.20 -1.60 -6.95
N THR A 220 -4.51 -2.33 -5.87
CA THR A 220 -5.56 -3.37 -5.90
C THR A 220 -6.97 -2.81 -5.74
N ARG A 221 -7.16 -1.78 -4.91
CA ARG A 221 -8.51 -1.23 -4.63
C ARG A 221 -8.89 -0.06 -5.51
N TYR A 222 -7.91 0.70 -5.98
CA TYR A 222 -8.12 1.92 -6.76
C TYR A 222 -7.31 1.87 -8.06
N PRO A 223 -7.62 0.95 -9.00
CA PRO A 223 -6.83 0.75 -10.21
C PRO A 223 -6.80 1.95 -11.17
N LYS A 224 -7.70 2.92 -10.99
CA LYS A 224 -7.72 4.19 -11.75
C LYS A 224 -6.86 5.30 -11.10
N ASP A 225 -6.34 5.07 -9.89
CA ASP A 225 -5.47 6.03 -9.20
C ASP A 225 -4.02 5.87 -9.64
N THR A 226 -3.24 6.95 -9.53
CA THR A 226 -1.81 6.93 -9.83
C THR A 226 -0.99 6.92 -8.56
N LEU A 227 0.07 6.12 -8.52
CA LEU A 227 1.04 6.06 -7.44
C LEU A 227 2.44 6.28 -7.98
N ASP A 228 3.14 7.27 -7.45
CA ASP A 228 4.56 7.50 -7.71
C ASP A 228 5.32 7.38 -6.38
N ILE A 229 6.47 6.73 -6.39
CA ILE A 229 7.26 6.49 -5.18
C ILE A 229 8.56 7.25 -5.30
N ILE A 230 8.90 8.01 -4.26
CA ILE A 230 10.16 8.71 -4.16
C ILE A 230 10.82 8.43 -2.81
N VAL A 231 12.14 8.43 -2.82
CA VAL A 231 12.95 8.40 -1.60
C VAL A 231 13.67 9.72 -1.43
N PHE A 232 13.96 10.09 -0.19
CA PHE A 232 14.72 11.29 0.10
C PHE A 232 15.74 11.08 1.22
N GLY A 233 16.91 11.68 1.02
CA GLY A 233 18.02 11.78 1.96
C GLY A 233 18.61 13.20 1.86
N ASN A 234 19.84 13.34 1.37
CA ASN A 234 20.38 14.67 1.04
C ASN A 234 19.66 15.29 -0.17
N ASP A 235 19.33 14.45 -1.16
CA ASP A 235 18.49 14.76 -2.32
C ASP A 235 17.31 13.80 -2.39
N ALA A 236 16.42 13.98 -3.37
CA ALA A 236 15.28 13.10 -3.61
C ALA A 236 15.29 12.56 -5.04
N TRP A 237 14.84 11.32 -5.22
CA TRP A 237 14.68 10.70 -6.53
C TRP A 237 13.53 9.69 -6.54
N SER A 238 13.00 9.41 -7.73
CA SER A 238 11.96 8.41 -7.92
C SER A 238 12.53 7.00 -7.97
N ILE A 239 11.77 6.04 -7.43
CA ILE A 239 12.10 4.62 -7.51
C ILE A 239 10.88 3.84 -8.04
N PRO A 240 11.09 2.72 -8.74
CA PRO A 240 10.00 1.84 -9.13
C PRO A 240 9.49 1.05 -7.91
N LEU A 241 8.23 0.60 -7.99
CA LEU A 241 7.58 -0.17 -6.92
C LEU A 241 8.34 -1.45 -6.53
N LYS A 242 8.98 -2.10 -7.51
CA LYS A 242 9.78 -3.31 -7.30
C LYS A 242 10.98 -3.07 -6.37
N ASP A 243 11.48 -1.84 -6.27
CA ASP A 243 12.67 -1.53 -5.48
C ASP A 243 12.34 -1.30 -3.98
N LEU A 244 11.05 -1.19 -3.61
CA LEU A 244 10.62 -0.95 -2.23
C LEU A 244 11.18 -1.95 -1.19
N PRO A 245 11.18 -3.29 -1.44
CA PRO A 245 11.70 -4.26 -0.47
C PRO A 245 13.20 -4.09 -0.22
N TYR A 246 13.93 -3.57 -1.23
CA TYR A 246 15.38 -3.45 -1.23
C TYR A 246 15.89 -2.10 -0.72
N LEU A 247 15.00 -1.22 -0.25
CA LEU A 247 15.39 0.06 0.30
C LEU A 247 16.32 -0.11 1.50
N LYS A 248 17.48 0.54 1.42
CA LYS A 248 18.50 0.61 2.49
C LYS A 248 18.68 2.06 2.92
N VAL A 249 18.99 2.24 4.20
CA VAL A 249 19.37 3.55 4.74
C VAL A 249 20.80 3.88 4.31
N GLY A 250 21.01 5.12 3.86
CA GLY A 250 22.33 5.62 3.50
C GLY A 250 22.89 6.61 4.54
N PRO A 251 24.15 7.05 4.38
CA PRO A 251 24.77 8.09 5.20
C PRO A 251 24.24 9.49 4.84
N TYR A 252 22.91 9.62 4.77
CA TYR A 252 22.21 10.82 4.35
C TYR A 252 21.61 11.54 5.55
N HIS A 253 21.38 12.84 5.36
CA HIS A 253 20.59 13.68 6.27
C HIS A 253 19.14 13.73 5.76
N THR A 254 18.28 14.46 6.46
CA THR A 254 16.83 14.51 6.20
C THR A 254 16.48 15.80 5.46
N ASN A 255 16.51 15.78 4.12
CA ASN A 255 16.12 16.91 3.28
C ASN A 255 14.66 16.78 2.81
N THR A 256 13.73 17.11 3.71
CA THR A 256 12.29 17.08 3.43
C THR A 256 11.90 18.08 2.34
N VAL A 257 12.63 19.20 2.20
CA VAL A 257 12.36 20.22 1.17
C VAL A 257 12.54 19.60 -0.22
N ALA A 258 13.68 18.94 -0.48
CA ALA A 258 13.94 18.29 -1.76
C ALA A 258 12.89 17.20 -2.08
N GLY A 259 12.48 16.42 -1.07
CA GLY A 259 11.42 15.43 -1.23
C GLY A 259 10.08 16.05 -1.63
N LEU A 260 9.66 17.11 -0.93
CA LEU A 260 8.42 17.82 -1.22
C LEU A 260 8.45 18.50 -2.59
N GLU A 261 9.58 19.12 -2.99
CA GLU A 261 9.74 19.71 -4.31
C GLU A 261 9.54 18.68 -5.42
N LEU A 262 10.25 17.55 -5.34
CA LEU A 262 10.11 16.48 -6.32
C LEU A 262 8.68 15.91 -6.34
N ALA A 263 8.07 15.70 -5.17
CA ALA A 263 6.70 15.21 -5.07
C ALA A 263 5.71 16.17 -5.75
N MET A 264 5.83 17.47 -5.49
CA MET A 264 4.99 18.48 -6.12
C MET A 264 5.20 18.56 -7.63
N ASP A 265 6.43 18.44 -8.12
CA ASP A 265 6.73 18.45 -9.55
C ASP A 265 6.16 17.20 -10.27
N ILE A 266 6.18 16.04 -9.62
CA ILE A 266 5.47 14.85 -10.10
C ILE A 266 3.95 15.12 -10.16
N LEU A 267 3.36 15.61 -9.05
CA LEU A 267 1.92 15.83 -8.94
C LEU A 267 1.38 16.92 -9.88
N ARG A 268 2.15 17.97 -10.16
CA ARG A 268 1.79 19.02 -11.13
C ARG A 268 1.64 18.49 -12.55
N ARG A 269 2.36 17.41 -12.90
CA ARG A 269 2.30 16.77 -14.21
C ARG A 269 1.12 15.81 -14.36
N LYS A 270 0.44 15.46 -13.26
CA LYS A 270 -0.73 14.56 -13.28
C LYS A 270 -2.00 15.37 -13.60
N LYS A 271 -2.89 14.77 -14.39
CA LYS A 271 -4.17 15.38 -14.80
C LYS A 271 -5.24 15.32 -13.70
N ASN A 272 -5.05 14.46 -12.72
CA ASN A 272 -5.99 14.21 -11.63
C ASN A 272 -6.17 15.48 -10.79
N THR A 273 -7.43 15.80 -10.45
CA THR A 273 -7.76 16.96 -9.61
C THR A 273 -7.39 16.73 -8.16
N ASN A 274 -7.57 15.51 -7.65
CA ASN A 274 -7.18 15.14 -6.30
C ASN A 274 -5.72 14.68 -6.29
N LYS A 275 -4.92 15.32 -5.43
CA LYS A 275 -3.50 15.02 -5.26
C LYS A 275 -3.18 14.88 -3.78
N GLN A 276 -2.31 13.94 -3.44
CA GLN A 276 -1.85 13.76 -2.07
C GLN A 276 -0.38 13.34 -2.03
N ILE A 277 0.30 13.75 -0.95
CA ILE A 277 1.65 13.31 -0.62
C ILE A 277 1.54 12.54 0.70
N PHE A 278 1.98 11.28 0.69
CA PHE A 278 2.09 10.45 1.88
C PHE A 278 3.57 10.32 2.24
N MET A 279 3.99 10.87 3.38
CA MET A 279 5.38 10.87 3.81
C MET A 279 5.59 9.92 4.98
N ILE A 280 6.59 9.06 4.87
CA ILE A 280 7.08 8.18 5.94
C ILE A 280 8.49 8.64 6.31
N THR A 281 8.66 9.13 7.53
CA THR A 281 9.92 9.63 8.09
C THR A 281 9.91 9.41 9.59
N ASP A 282 11.08 9.28 10.20
CA ASP A 282 11.24 9.26 11.65
C ASP A 282 11.44 10.67 12.25
N GLY A 283 11.39 11.71 11.42
CA GLY A 283 11.11 13.06 11.87
C GLY A 283 12.08 14.09 11.33
N LYS A 284 12.81 14.72 12.25
CA LYS A 284 13.29 16.10 12.13
C LYS A 284 14.05 16.37 10.81
N PRO A 285 13.62 17.38 10.02
CA PRO A 285 14.42 17.83 8.87
C PRO A 285 15.75 18.40 9.36
N SER A 286 16.84 17.97 8.73
CA SER A 286 18.21 18.22 9.17
C SER A 286 19.13 18.71 8.05
N CYS A 287 18.60 18.82 6.83
CA CYS A 287 19.36 19.24 5.66
C CYS A 287 18.49 20.06 4.70
N ILE A 288 19.10 21.06 4.05
CA ILE A 288 18.56 21.75 2.88
C ILE A 288 19.69 21.94 1.86
N LYS A 289 19.32 22.01 0.58
CA LYS A 289 20.25 22.34 -0.51
C LYS A 289 20.26 23.85 -0.71
N LEU A 290 21.45 24.43 -0.76
CA LEU A 290 21.67 25.86 -1.00
C LEU A 290 21.75 26.15 -2.51
N PRO A 291 21.53 27.41 -2.94
CA PRO A 291 21.56 27.77 -4.37
C PRO A 291 22.91 27.56 -5.07
N ASP A 292 24.01 27.58 -4.31
CA ASP A 292 25.38 27.28 -4.77
C ASP A 292 25.64 25.78 -4.98
N GLY A 293 24.69 24.93 -4.57
CA GLY A 293 24.79 23.46 -4.67
C GLY A 293 25.28 22.78 -3.40
N ASP A 294 25.73 23.55 -2.39
CA ASP A 294 26.16 23.01 -1.11
C ASP A 294 24.97 22.61 -0.23
N TYR A 295 25.24 21.79 0.79
CA TYR A 295 24.22 21.36 1.74
C TYR A 295 24.40 22.06 3.08
N TYR A 296 23.38 22.79 3.51
CA TYR A 296 23.30 23.29 4.88
C TYR A 296 22.69 22.19 5.77
N LYS A 297 23.44 21.78 6.80
CA LYS A 297 23.11 20.63 7.64
C LYS A 297 23.14 21.02 9.10
N ASN A 298 22.09 20.67 9.82
CA ASN A 298 22.06 20.75 11.28
C ASN A 298 21.36 19.53 11.87
N SER A 299 22.17 18.55 12.26
CA SER A 299 21.71 17.32 12.90
C SER A 299 21.37 17.53 14.39
N VAL A 300 21.82 18.63 15.01
CA VAL A 300 21.67 18.89 16.46
C VAL A 300 20.49 19.82 16.73
N GLY A 301 19.38 19.30 17.28
CA GLY A 301 18.23 20.12 17.71
C GLY A 301 17.49 20.82 16.58
N LEU A 302 16.30 21.35 16.81
CA LEU A 302 15.48 21.96 15.74
C LEU A 302 16.16 23.22 15.16
N ASP A 303 16.35 23.25 13.84
CA ASP A 303 16.97 24.38 13.14
C ASP A 303 15.89 25.24 12.48
N ASP A 304 15.79 26.51 12.91
CA ASP A 304 14.71 27.41 12.49
C ASP A 304 14.70 27.64 10.98
N ARG A 305 15.87 27.76 10.35
CA ARG A 305 15.98 28.00 8.90
C ARG A 305 15.48 26.79 8.11
N ILE A 306 15.89 25.60 8.50
CA ILE A 306 15.46 24.35 7.85
C ILE A 306 13.95 24.16 8.04
N LEU A 307 13.45 24.39 9.25
CA LEU A 307 12.03 24.24 9.57
C LEU A 307 11.15 25.23 8.81
N GLU A 308 11.54 26.50 8.76
CA GLU A 308 10.78 27.52 8.05
C GLU A 308 10.60 27.15 6.57
N LEU A 309 11.67 26.70 5.92
CA LEU A 309 11.61 26.23 4.53
C LEU A 309 10.72 25.00 4.37
N CYS A 310 10.81 24.02 5.27
CA CYS A 310 9.93 22.86 5.26
C CYS A 310 8.45 23.25 5.41
N TYR A 311 8.12 24.14 6.34
CA TYR A 311 6.76 24.62 6.54
C TYR A 311 6.23 25.43 5.36
N ASN A 312 7.07 26.27 4.75
CA ASN A 312 6.72 27.01 3.53
C ASN A 312 6.44 26.06 2.36
N MET A 313 7.23 25.00 2.23
CA MET A 313 7.03 23.97 1.22
C MET A 313 5.73 23.19 1.47
N ALA A 314 5.47 22.80 2.71
CA ALA A 314 4.22 22.13 3.09
C ALA A 314 2.98 23.00 2.85
N ARG A 315 3.06 24.32 3.08
CA ARG A 315 1.98 25.27 2.73
C ARG A 315 1.76 25.34 1.23
N THR A 316 2.82 25.30 0.44
CA THR A 316 2.73 25.28 -1.03
C THR A 316 2.06 23.99 -1.51
N ALA A 317 2.44 22.84 -0.94
CA ALA A 317 1.85 21.55 -1.26
C ALA A 317 0.33 21.49 -0.98
N ARG A 318 -0.18 22.22 0.02
CA ARG A 318 -1.62 22.29 0.31
C ARG A 318 -2.46 23.02 -0.75
N ARG A 319 -1.84 23.80 -1.64
CA ARG A 319 -2.53 24.60 -2.68
C ARG A 319 -2.59 23.89 -4.04
N LEU A 320 -2.05 22.68 -4.13
CA LEU A 320 -1.75 21.95 -5.36
C LEU A 320 -2.94 21.10 -5.84
#